data_AF-A0A832WFC2-F1
#
_entry.id   AF-A0A832WFC2-F1
#
_cell.length_a   1.000
_cell.length_b   1.000
_cell.length_c   1.000
_cell.angle_alpha   90.00
_cell.angle_beta   90.00
_cell.angle_gamma   90.00
#
_symmetry.space_group_name_H-M   'P 1'
#
loop_
_entity.id
_entity.type
_entity.pdbx_description
1 polymer ?
#
loop_
_entity_poly.entity_id
_entity_poly.type
_entity_poly.pdbx_seq_one_letter_code
_entity_poly.pdbx_strand_id
1 'polypeptide(L)'
;MLTIYEIEEIRGVGDKLIKKIIREYGSYEKFEDSIRNYDIEKLMNIQGISQKIALDIIRKIHDNSENEFLKTEQSEKIYDEIITRILDFSNTDYARTRVLLLKPTTDYKKIKETQKMVSDTIEKTSTLDYDIIQDLYQKIRPLNNEIKAKFDDEYAIVCEDYEDYISLIQKGFDKYCNVFAIEDNASLEEFEFIIYLYNDYNIDPGEANNIIAISNQSEDYEIQPNITLEYYKQNRPILENVYQLREYLGLESCIGEALEALDAIKVETQNQIAITEIIDELKEEINETLKNEIKKIELDGDEILQLLNNEDLPPKIKNIFDEILSNAREELSDKTGILFDPFI
;
A
#
# COMPACT_ATOMS: atom_id res chain seq x y z
N MET A 1 -22.34 22.58 -22.36
CA MET A 1 -20.92 22.25 -22.55
C MET A 1 -20.19 23.56 -22.47
N LEU A 2 -19.49 23.82 -21.36
CA LEU A 2 -18.68 25.03 -21.26
C LEU A 2 -17.44 24.84 -22.14
N THR A 3 -17.04 25.88 -22.86
CA THR A 3 -15.87 25.81 -23.75
C THR A 3 -14.60 26.26 -23.02
N ILE A 4 -13.43 25.76 -23.44
CA ILE A 4 -12.11 26.21 -22.96
C ILE A 4 -12.01 27.75 -22.95
N TYR A 5 -12.63 28.40 -23.94
CA TYR A 5 -12.67 29.85 -24.09
C TYR A 5 -13.34 30.57 -22.92
N GLU A 6 -14.35 29.98 -22.28
CA GLU A 6 -15.04 30.61 -21.13
C GLU A 6 -14.19 30.58 -19.85
N ILE A 7 -13.20 29.69 -19.77
CA ILE A 7 -12.27 29.60 -18.64
C ILE A 7 -11.10 30.59 -18.82
N GLU A 8 -10.70 30.86 -20.06
CA GLU A 8 -9.70 31.89 -20.39
C GLU A 8 -10.17 33.32 -20.02
N GLU A 9 -11.49 33.54 -19.91
CA GLU A 9 -12.05 34.81 -19.43
C GLU A 9 -11.80 35.09 -17.94
N ILE A 10 -11.42 34.07 -17.17
CA ILE A 10 -11.19 34.21 -15.73
C ILE A 10 -9.90 35.00 -15.49
N ARG A 11 -9.98 36.09 -14.72
CA ARG A 11 -8.84 36.95 -14.42
C ARG A 11 -7.70 36.15 -13.77
N GLY A 12 -6.57 36.07 -14.46
CA GLY A 12 -5.38 35.32 -14.00
C GLY A 12 -5.27 33.91 -14.59
N VAL A 13 -6.25 33.48 -15.38
CA VAL A 13 -6.16 32.30 -16.24
C VAL A 13 -5.86 32.76 -17.66
N GLY A 14 -4.87 32.16 -18.29
CA GLY A 14 -4.56 32.41 -19.71
C GLY A 14 -4.04 31.13 -20.36
N ASP A 15 -3.76 31.17 -21.66
CA ASP A 15 -3.46 29.99 -22.49
C ASP A 15 -2.37 29.08 -21.89
N LYS A 16 -1.35 29.66 -21.25
CA LYS A 16 -0.27 28.91 -20.61
C LYS A 16 -0.77 28.07 -19.43
N LEU A 17 -1.68 28.63 -18.63
CA LEU A 17 -2.25 27.94 -17.48
C LEU A 17 -3.22 26.85 -17.95
N ILE A 18 -4.03 27.13 -18.97
CA ILE A 18 -4.92 26.15 -19.59
C ILE A 18 -4.13 24.97 -20.15
N LYS A 19 -3.07 25.21 -20.94
CA LYS A 19 -2.22 24.13 -21.46
C LYS A 19 -1.63 23.27 -20.35
N LYS A 20 -1.27 23.88 -19.22
CA LYS A 20 -0.79 23.15 -18.04
C LYS A 20 -1.90 22.29 -17.44
N ILE A 21 -3.09 22.85 -17.24
CA ILE A 21 -4.27 22.10 -16.76
C ILE A 21 -4.54 20.90 -17.68
N ILE A 22 -4.62 21.09 -18.99
CA ILE A 22 -4.89 20.00 -19.93
C ILE A 22 -3.78 18.95 -19.91
N ARG A 23 -2.51 19.35 -19.74
CA ARG A 23 -1.40 18.40 -19.62
C ARG A 23 -1.51 17.53 -18.36
N GLU A 24 -1.87 18.12 -17.22
CA GLU A 24 -2.02 17.38 -15.96
C GLU A 24 -3.26 16.45 -16.00
N TYR A 25 -4.37 16.91 -16.58
CA TYR A 25 -5.64 16.15 -16.66
C TYR A 25 -5.72 15.19 -17.86
N GLY A 26 -4.86 15.36 -18.85
CA GLY A 26 -4.81 14.59 -20.10
C GLY A 26 -5.80 15.07 -21.18
N SER A 27 -7.00 15.52 -20.80
CA SER A 27 -7.97 16.11 -21.73
C SER A 27 -8.87 17.13 -21.04
N TYR A 28 -9.56 17.95 -21.84
CA TYR A 28 -10.54 18.91 -21.33
C TYR A 28 -11.76 18.21 -20.72
N GLU A 29 -12.24 17.12 -21.33
CA GLU A 29 -13.35 16.34 -20.80
C GLU A 29 -13.03 15.78 -19.42
N LYS A 30 -11.85 15.17 -19.24
CA LYS A 30 -11.39 14.68 -17.93
C LYS A 30 -11.29 15.79 -16.89
N PHE A 31 -10.87 16.97 -17.32
CA PHE A 31 -10.82 18.14 -16.46
C PHE A 31 -12.23 18.62 -16.07
N GLU A 32 -13.14 18.81 -17.04
CA GLU A 32 -14.52 19.23 -16.78
C GLU A 32 -15.24 18.23 -15.86
N ASP A 33 -15.08 16.93 -16.10
CA ASP A 33 -15.65 15.87 -15.27
C ASP A 33 -15.11 15.91 -13.83
N SER A 34 -13.79 16.09 -13.67
CA SER A 34 -13.17 16.23 -12.35
C SER A 34 -13.78 17.41 -11.58
N ILE A 35 -13.90 18.57 -12.24
CA ILE A 35 -14.47 19.76 -11.61
C ILE A 35 -15.96 19.56 -11.30
N ARG A 36 -16.73 18.95 -12.21
CA ARG A 36 -18.17 18.64 -11.98
C ARG A 36 -18.38 17.70 -10.80
N ASN A 37 -17.45 16.78 -10.56
CA ASN A 37 -17.49 15.87 -9.41
C ASN A 37 -16.88 16.47 -8.13
N TYR A 38 -16.47 17.75 -8.16
CA TYR A 38 -15.77 18.43 -7.06
C TYR A 38 -14.44 17.76 -6.65
N ASP A 39 -13.83 17.00 -7.56
CA ASP A 39 -12.45 16.54 -7.42
C ASP A 39 -11.52 17.65 -7.93
N ILE A 40 -11.00 18.44 -6.99
CA ILE A 40 -10.26 19.66 -7.29
C ILE A 40 -8.87 19.67 -6.67
N GLU A 41 -8.48 18.60 -5.96
CA GLU A 41 -7.18 18.48 -5.32
C GLU A 41 -6.07 18.57 -6.38
N LYS A 42 -6.27 17.82 -7.47
CA LYS A 42 -5.40 17.87 -8.63
C LYS A 42 -5.31 19.27 -9.25
N LEU A 43 -6.39 20.06 -9.24
CA LEU A 43 -6.39 21.44 -9.73
C LEU A 43 -5.56 22.35 -8.82
N MET A 44 -5.70 22.20 -7.49
CA MET A 44 -4.97 23.01 -6.51
C MET A 44 -3.47 22.72 -6.51
N ASN A 45 -3.05 21.50 -6.88
CA ASN A 45 -1.64 21.10 -6.95
C ASN A 45 -0.93 21.62 -8.21
N ILE A 46 -1.64 22.21 -9.17
CA ILE A 46 -1.03 22.79 -10.37
C ILE A 46 -0.31 24.09 -9.99
N GLN A 47 1.01 24.08 -10.08
CA GLN A 47 1.82 25.28 -9.84
C GLN A 47 1.36 26.44 -10.74
N GLY A 48 1.03 27.57 -10.10
CA GLY A 48 0.49 28.77 -10.73
C GLY A 48 -1.02 28.96 -10.52
N ILE A 49 -1.71 27.95 -9.98
CA ILE A 49 -3.12 28.04 -9.58
C ILE A 49 -3.17 28.34 -8.08
N SER A 50 -3.66 29.52 -7.73
CA SER A 50 -4.00 29.83 -6.34
C SER A 50 -5.38 29.29 -6.00
N GLN A 51 -5.67 29.12 -4.70
CA GLN A 51 -7.00 28.70 -4.23
C GLN A 51 -8.12 29.60 -4.78
N LYS A 52 -7.88 30.91 -4.88
CA LYS A 52 -8.83 31.87 -5.47
C LYS A 52 -9.11 31.57 -6.94
N ILE A 53 -8.06 31.37 -7.73
CA ILE A 53 -8.19 31.03 -9.16
C ILE A 53 -8.91 29.68 -9.33
N ALA A 54 -8.57 28.69 -8.50
CA ALA A 54 -9.23 27.38 -8.53
C ALA A 54 -10.74 27.52 -8.25
N LEU A 55 -11.12 28.25 -7.20
CA LEU A 55 -12.52 28.49 -6.86
C LEU A 55 -13.27 29.23 -7.98
N ASP A 56 -12.65 30.22 -8.62
CA ASP A 56 -13.26 30.95 -9.73
C ASP A 56 -13.50 30.04 -10.95
N ILE A 57 -12.55 29.16 -11.27
CA ILE A 57 -12.69 28.13 -12.31
C ILE A 57 -13.86 27.19 -12.00
N ILE A 58 -13.89 26.66 -10.77
CA ILE A 58 -14.94 25.72 -10.35
C ILE A 58 -16.31 26.39 -10.41
N ARG A 59 -16.42 27.63 -9.91
CA ARG A 59 -17.67 28.40 -9.91
C ARG A 59 -18.16 28.67 -11.33
N LYS A 60 -17.28 29.05 -12.25
CA LYS A 60 -17.62 29.29 -13.66
C LYS A 60 -18.15 28.01 -14.32
N ILE A 61 -17.57 26.85 -14.03
CA ILE A 61 -18.01 25.56 -14.57
C ILE A 61 -19.35 25.09 -13.97
N HIS A 62 -19.55 25.29 -12.66
CA HIS A 62 -20.76 24.85 -11.95
C HIS A 62 -21.96 25.78 -12.09
N ASP A 63 -21.73 27.08 -12.22
CA ASP A 63 -22.79 28.07 -12.35
C ASP A 63 -22.47 29.06 -13.47
N ASN A 64 -23.23 28.93 -14.56
CA ASN A 64 -23.32 29.94 -15.64
C ASN A 64 -23.97 31.26 -15.20
N SER A 65 -24.30 31.44 -13.92
CA SER A 65 -25.00 32.62 -13.42
C SER A 65 -24.00 33.65 -12.88
N GLU A 66 -23.88 34.78 -13.57
CA GLU A 66 -23.39 36.07 -13.04
C GLU A 66 -24.32 36.59 -11.92
N ASN A 67 -24.50 35.81 -10.86
CA ASN A 67 -25.40 36.21 -9.77
C ASN A 67 -24.70 37.25 -8.89
N GLU A 68 -24.87 38.52 -9.25
CA GLU A 68 -24.62 39.74 -8.46
C GLU A 68 -25.54 39.82 -7.24
N PHE A 69 -25.66 38.75 -6.43
CA PHE A 69 -26.44 38.78 -5.21
C PHE A 69 -25.82 39.73 -4.18
N LEU A 70 -24.49 39.68 -4.06
CA LEU A 70 -23.72 40.56 -3.21
C LEU A 70 -23.46 41.87 -3.96
N LYS A 71 -24.16 42.94 -3.57
CA LYS A 71 -24.11 44.25 -4.26
C LYS A 71 -23.34 45.32 -3.50
N THR A 72 -22.98 45.05 -2.25
CA THR A 72 -22.33 46.02 -1.36
C THR A 72 -21.17 45.36 -0.64
N GLU A 73 -20.14 46.15 -0.31
CA GLU A 73 -19.02 45.68 0.52
C GLU A 73 -19.52 45.11 1.86
N GLN A 74 -20.60 45.68 2.41
CA GLN A 74 -21.17 45.20 3.66
C GLN A 74 -21.80 43.80 3.50
N SER A 75 -22.47 43.53 2.37
CA SER A 75 -23.00 42.19 2.08
C SER A 75 -21.90 41.17 1.84
N GLU A 76 -20.79 41.57 1.20
CA GLU A 76 -19.62 40.69 1.03
C GLU A 76 -19.00 40.34 2.37
N LYS A 77 -18.82 41.31 3.27
CA LYS A 77 -18.33 41.06 4.64
C LYS A 77 -19.20 40.08 5.42
N ILE A 78 -20.52 40.25 5.36
CA ILE A 78 -21.46 39.33 6.02
C ILE A 78 -21.34 37.93 5.43
N TYR A 79 -21.25 37.81 4.10
CA TYR A 79 -21.04 36.53 3.44
C TYR A 79 -19.73 35.88 3.89
N ASP A 80 -18.61 36.61 3.90
CA ASP A 80 -17.31 36.10 4.33
C ASP A 80 -17.36 35.64 5.79
N GLU A 81 -17.98 36.41 6.69
CA GLU A 81 -18.18 36.03 8.09
C GLU A 81 -18.99 34.73 8.25
N ILE A 82 -20.04 34.53 7.45
CA ILE A 82 -20.84 33.30 7.46
C ILE A 82 -19.98 32.12 6.99
N ILE A 83 -19.26 32.29 5.87
CA ILE A 83 -18.40 31.24 5.33
C ILE A 83 -17.30 30.87 6.33
N THR A 84 -16.65 31.84 6.96
CA THR A 84 -15.64 31.58 8.00
C THR A 84 -16.21 30.77 9.16
N ARG A 85 -17.40 31.10 9.65
CA ARG A 85 -18.05 30.33 10.73
C ARG A 85 -18.35 28.89 10.33
N ILE A 86 -18.73 28.63 9.08
CA ILE A 86 -18.99 27.28 8.58
C ILE A 86 -17.67 26.51 8.42
N LEU A 87 -16.60 27.20 7.99
CA LEU A 87 -15.27 26.60 7.82
C LEU A 87 -14.69 26.07 9.13
N ASP A 88 -15.03 26.67 10.27
CA ASP A 88 -14.59 26.19 11.59
C ASP A 88 -15.05 24.75 11.90
N PHE A 89 -16.12 24.29 11.25
CA PHE A 89 -16.64 22.92 11.37
C PHE A 89 -16.09 21.96 10.29
N SER A 90 -15.24 22.44 9.38
CA SER A 90 -14.72 21.64 8.27
C SER A 90 -13.43 20.92 8.63
N ASN A 91 -13.54 19.60 8.81
CA ASN A 91 -12.44 18.74 9.27
C ASN A 91 -11.52 18.23 8.14
N THR A 92 -11.95 18.29 6.88
CA THR A 92 -11.17 17.84 5.71
C THR A 92 -10.99 18.95 4.69
N ASP A 93 -9.91 18.89 3.89
CA ASP A 93 -9.67 19.85 2.80
C ASP A 93 -10.76 19.81 1.73
N TYR A 94 -11.32 18.61 1.51
CA TYR A 94 -12.51 18.42 0.69
C TYR A 94 -13.69 19.25 1.23
N ALA A 95 -14.04 19.08 2.51
CA ALA A 95 -15.14 19.81 3.13
C ALA A 95 -14.91 21.33 3.10
N ARG A 96 -13.69 21.78 3.43
CA ARG A 96 -13.31 23.21 3.38
C ARG A 96 -13.53 23.80 2.00
N THR A 97 -13.08 23.09 0.97
CA THR A 97 -13.31 23.50 -0.41
C THR A 97 -14.81 23.59 -0.73
N ARG A 98 -15.59 22.57 -0.36
CA ARG A 98 -17.03 22.55 -0.62
C ARG A 98 -17.74 23.74 0.03
N VAL A 99 -17.33 24.12 1.25
CA VAL A 99 -17.84 25.31 1.94
C VAL A 99 -17.47 26.59 1.20
N LEU A 100 -16.24 26.73 0.69
CA LEU A 100 -15.81 27.90 -0.09
C LEU A 100 -16.54 28.06 -1.44
N LEU A 101 -17.13 26.98 -1.95
CA LEU A 101 -17.95 27.00 -3.15
C LEU A 101 -19.40 27.41 -2.88
N LEU A 102 -19.82 27.45 -1.62
CA LEU A 102 -21.14 27.97 -1.26
C LEU A 102 -21.24 29.42 -1.69
N LYS A 103 -22.33 29.76 -2.35
CA LYS A 103 -22.61 31.12 -2.76
C LYS A 103 -24.09 31.44 -2.52
N PRO A 104 -24.42 32.70 -2.25
CA PRO A 104 -25.82 33.12 -2.21
C PRO A 104 -26.48 32.87 -3.57
N THR A 105 -27.75 32.47 -3.53
CA THR A 105 -28.55 32.24 -4.73
C THR A 105 -29.93 32.87 -4.57
N THR A 106 -30.51 33.31 -5.67
CA THR A 106 -31.90 33.77 -5.75
C THR A 106 -32.85 32.65 -6.19
N ASP A 107 -32.30 31.48 -6.57
CA ASP A 107 -33.07 30.32 -7.00
C ASP A 107 -33.80 29.69 -5.80
N TYR A 108 -35.08 30.01 -5.68
CA TYR A 108 -35.93 29.56 -4.59
C TYR A 108 -36.12 28.04 -4.54
N LYS A 109 -35.99 27.34 -5.69
CA LYS A 109 -36.04 25.89 -5.73
C LYS A 109 -34.80 25.29 -5.09
N LYS A 110 -33.60 25.75 -5.49
CA LYS A 110 -32.33 25.34 -4.86
C LYS A 110 -32.33 25.64 -3.35
N ILE A 111 -32.84 26.80 -2.93
CA ILE A 111 -32.95 27.16 -1.51
C ILE A 111 -33.80 26.14 -0.74
N LYS A 112 -34.98 25.78 -1.25
CA LYS A 112 -35.86 24.79 -0.62
C LYS A 112 -35.24 23.40 -0.56
N GLU A 113 -34.57 22.98 -1.63
CA GLU A 113 -33.87 21.69 -1.69
C GLU A 113 -32.76 21.62 -0.64
N THR A 114 -31.93 22.67 -0.53
CA THR A 114 -30.88 22.77 0.49
C THR A 114 -31.46 22.81 1.90
N GLN A 115 -32.52 23.59 2.15
CA GLN A 115 -33.16 23.65 3.48
C GLN A 115 -33.72 22.30 3.90
N LYS A 116 -34.33 21.57 2.96
CA LYS A 116 -34.81 20.21 3.22
C LYS A 116 -33.64 19.28 3.54
N MET A 117 -32.58 19.29 2.72
CA MET A 117 -31.38 18.48 2.98
C MET A 117 -30.78 18.74 4.37
N VAL A 118 -30.65 20.01 4.76
CA VAL A 118 -30.14 20.38 6.09
C VAL A 118 -31.06 19.87 7.20
N SER A 119 -32.37 20.04 7.06
CA SER A 119 -33.36 19.58 8.04
C SER A 119 -33.33 18.06 8.20
N ASP A 120 -33.35 17.33 7.09
CA ASP A 120 -33.26 15.87 7.06
C ASP A 120 -31.94 15.38 7.69
N THR A 121 -30.84 16.12 7.49
CA THR A 121 -29.53 15.77 8.06
C THR A 121 -29.50 15.99 9.57
N ILE A 122 -30.02 17.13 10.06
CA ILE A 122 -30.12 17.41 11.49
C ILE A 122 -30.96 16.34 12.19
N GLU A 123 -32.08 15.94 11.59
CA GLU A 123 -32.95 14.90 12.15
C GLU A 123 -32.21 13.54 12.22
N LYS A 124 -31.61 13.11 11.11
CA LYS A 124 -30.88 11.82 11.03
C LYS A 124 -29.67 11.73 11.94
N THR A 125 -29.01 12.86 12.22
CA THR A 125 -27.77 12.91 13.01
C THR A 125 -28.00 13.35 14.45
N SER A 126 -29.25 13.60 14.85
CA SER A 126 -29.62 14.14 16.16
C SER A 126 -29.19 13.28 17.36
N THR A 127 -29.03 11.97 17.17
CA THR A 127 -28.59 11.03 18.21
C THR A 127 -27.10 10.75 18.18
N LEU A 128 -26.37 11.30 17.21
CA LEU A 128 -24.95 11.05 17.03
C LEU A 128 -24.13 12.07 17.84
N ASP A 129 -23.07 11.58 18.46
CA ASP A 129 -22.02 12.41 19.03
C ASP A 129 -21.16 13.04 17.91
N TYR A 130 -21.28 14.36 17.75
CA TYR A 130 -20.52 15.12 16.76
C TYR A 130 -19.02 15.23 17.11
N ASP A 131 -18.64 15.13 18.39
CA ASP A 131 -17.23 15.22 18.80
C ASP A 131 -16.46 13.98 18.32
N ILE A 132 -17.08 12.79 18.43
CA ILE A 132 -16.53 11.53 17.90
C ILE A 132 -16.40 11.61 16.38
N ILE A 133 -17.44 12.07 15.70
CA ILE A 133 -17.43 12.24 14.23
C ILE A 133 -16.31 13.20 13.82
N GLN A 134 -16.14 14.30 14.56
CA GLN A 134 -15.10 15.28 14.30
C GLN A 134 -13.69 14.69 14.46
N ASP A 135 -13.44 13.95 15.54
CA ASP A 135 -12.14 13.30 15.78
C ASP A 135 -11.80 12.29 14.67
N LEU A 136 -12.77 11.47 14.24
CA LEU A 136 -12.58 10.52 13.15
C LEU A 136 -12.31 11.24 11.81
N TYR A 137 -13.09 12.26 11.47
CA TYR A 137 -12.89 13.00 10.21
C TYR A 137 -11.54 13.71 10.13
N GLN A 138 -10.99 14.21 11.24
CA GLN A 138 -9.67 14.87 11.24
C GLN A 138 -8.53 13.91 10.86
N LYS A 139 -8.72 12.60 11.07
CA LYS A 139 -7.75 11.55 10.75
C LYS A 139 -7.93 10.99 9.34
N ILE A 140 -9.05 11.29 8.68
CA ILE A 140 -9.32 10.85 7.31
C ILE A 140 -8.67 11.82 6.32
N ARG A 141 -7.73 11.30 5.55
CA ARG A 141 -7.08 11.99 4.43
C ARG A 141 -7.28 11.19 3.13
N PRO A 142 -7.06 11.80 1.95
CA PRO A 142 -6.98 11.05 0.72
C PRO A 142 -5.98 9.89 0.85
N LEU A 143 -6.32 8.75 0.23
CA LEU A 143 -5.43 7.60 0.22
C LEU A 143 -4.15 7.96 -0.54
N ASN A 144 -3.02 7.53 0.00
CA ASN A 144 -1.74 7.71 -0.67
C ASN A 144 -1.64 6.69 -1.82
N ASN A 145 -1.54 7.18 -3.04
CA ASN A 145 -1.29 6.35 -4.23
C ASN A 145 0.21 6.19 -4.52
N GLU A 146 1.06 7.05 -3.94
CA GLU A 146 2.52 6.95 -4.03
C GLU A 146 3.05 6.05 -2.91
N ILE A 147 2.87 4.75 -3.10
CA ILE A 147 3.28 3.72 -2.15
C ILE A 147 4.79 3.55 -2.20
N LYS A 148 5.42 3.56 -1.02
CA LYS A 148 6.84 3.23 -0.90
C LYS A 148 6.98 1.71 -0.99
N ALA A 149 7.53 1.21 -2.09
CA ALA A 149 7.84 -0.21 -2.20
C ALA A 149 8.81 -0.64 -1.08
N LYS A 150 8.58 -1.83 -0.53
CA LYS A 150 9.56 -2.53 0.30
C LYS A 150 10.24 -3.54 -0.61
N PHE A 151 11.53 -3.33 -0.87
CA PHE A 151 12.31 -4.26 -1.67
C PHE A 151 12.55 -5.54 -0.88
N ASP A 152 12.40 -6.66 -1.57
CA ASP A 152 12.62 -8.01 -1.06
C ASP A 152 13.68 -8.69 -1.92
N ASP A 153 14.83 -8.99 -1.32
CA ASP A 153 16.00 -9.57 -1.99
C ASP A 153 15.93 -11.10 -2.08
N GLU A 154 15.01 -11.74 -1.35
CA GLU A 154 14.76 -13.18 -1.39
C GLU A 154 13.99 -13.61 -2.65
N TYR A 155 13.33 -12.66 -3.33
CA TYR A 155 12.48 -12.90 -4.49
C TYR A 155 13.11 -12.36 -5.78
N ALA A 156 12.96 -13.12 -6.87
CA ALA A 156 13.35 -12.70 -8.20
C ALA A 156 12.25 -12.97 -9.24
N ILE A 157 12.09 -12.05 -10.19
CA ILE A 157 11.26 -12.23 -11.38
C ILE A 157 12.19 -12.46 -12.57
N VAL A 158 11.94 -13.51 -13.34
CA VAL A 158 12.71 -13.87 -14.53
C VAL A 158 11.76 -13.86 -15.72
N CYS A 159 12.05 -13.07 -16.75
CA CYS A 159 11.25 -13.00 -17.98
C CYS A 159 11.97 -13.64 -19.17
N GLU A 160 11.18 -14.12 -20.15
CA GLU A 160 11.70 -14.75 -21.38
C GLU A 160 12.53 -13.77 -22.23
N ASP A 161 12.02 -12.55 -22.44
CA ASP A 161 12.60 -11.60 -23.38
C ASP A 161 13.05 -10.29 -22.71
N TYR A 162 14.03 -9.61 -23.31
CA TYR A 162 14.48 -8.29 -22.85
C TYR A 162 13.40 -7.20 -22.99
N GLU A 163 12.45 -7.36 -23.90
CA GLU A 163 11.31 -6.42 -24.02
C GLU A 163 10.40 -6.49 -22.79
N ASP A 164 10.16 -7.69 -22.25
CA ASP A 164 9.37 -7.90 -21.04
C ASP A 164 10.10 -7.37 -19.81
N TYR A 165 11.42 -7.57 -19.74
CA TYR A 165 12.25 -6.96 -18.72
C TYR A 165 12.02 -5.45 -18.68
N ILE A 166 12.15 -4.76 -19.82
CA ILE A 166 11.95 -3.30 -19.90
C ILE A 166 10.52 -2.91 -19.51
N SER A 167 9.51 -3.69 -19.91
CA SER A 167 8.11 -3.48 -19.53
C SER A 167 7.92 -3.51 -18.00
N LEU A 168 8.51 -4.50 -17.32
CA LEU A 168 8.44 -4.64 -15.86
C LEU A 168 9.17 -3.50 -15.13
N ILE A 169 10.33 -3.08 -15.63
CA ILE A 169 11.05 -1.91 -15.09
C ILE A 169 10.21 -0.64 -15.25
N GLN A 170 9.56 -0.44 -16.40
CA GLN A 170 8.68 0.72 -16.62
C GLN A 170 7.46 0.72 -15.70
N LYS A 171 6.93 -0.47 -15.38
CA LYS A 171 5.87 -0.65 -14.39
C LYS A 171 6.37 -0.50 -12.94
N GLY A 172 7.68 -0.57 -12.71
CA GLY A 172 8.32 -0.32 -11.42
C GLY A 172 8.45 -1.56 -10.52
N PHE A 173 8.50 -2.76 -11.11
CA PHE A 173 8.69 -4.03 -10.38
C PHE A 173 10.07 -4.13 -9.70
N ASP A 174 11.08 -3.45 -10.26
CA ASP A 174 12.44 -3.32 -9.71
C ASP A 174 12.50 -2.68 -8.32
N LYS A 175 11.43 -2.01 -7.92
CA LYS A 175 11.33 -1.42 -6.58
C LYS A 175 10.94 -2.44 -5.50
N TYR A 176 10.36 -3.56 -5.91
CA TYR A 176 9.83 -4.59 -5.02
C TYR A 176 10.71 -5.83 -4.95
N CYS A 177 11.37 -6.21 -6.04
CA CYS A 177 12.21 -7.40 -6.07
C CYS A 177 13.22 -7.32 -7.21
N ASN A 178 14.13 -8.29 -7.27
CA ASN A 178 15.05 -8.42 -8.40
C ASN A 178 14.30 -8.81 -9.67
N VAL A 179 14.68 -8.26 -10.82
CA VAL A 179 14.09 -8.58 -12.13
C VAL A 179 15.23 -8.88 -13.10
N PHE A 180 15.15 -10.00 -13.82
CA PHE A 180 16.17 -10.45 -14.76
C PHE A 180 15.55 -10.90 -16.08
N ALA A 181 16.25 -10.69 -17.19
CA ALA A 181 15.99 -11.44 -18.40
C ALA A 181 16.69 -12.80 -18.31
N ILE A 182 16.08 -13.85 -18.85
CA ILE A 182 16.66 -15.20 -18.79
C ILE A 182 18.04 -15.28 -19.49
N GLU A 183 18.28 -14.41 -20.46
CA GLU A 183 19.55 -14.30 -21.18
C GLU A 183 20.72 -13.82 -20.30
N ASP A 184 20.45 -13.19 -19.16
CA ASP A 184 21.47 -12.58 -18.30
C ASP A 184 22.29 -13.60 -17.48
N ASN A 185 21.99 -14.90 -17.55
CA ASN A 185 22.65 -15.98 -16.79
C ASN A 185 22.80 -15.67 -15.28
N ALA A 186 21.80 -15.03 -14.67
CA ALA A 186 21.81 -14.75 -13.24
C ALA A 186 21.82 -16.06 -12.44
N SER A 187 22.56 -16.10 -11.32
CA SER A 187 22.55 -17.25 -10.39
C SER A 187 21.21 -17.32 -9.66
N LEU A 188 20.23 -17.97 -10.28
CA LEU A 188 18.88 -18.03 -9.71
C LEU A 188 18.81 -18.84 -8.40
N GLU A 189 19.78 -19.71 -8.15
CA GLU A 189 19.90 -20.51 -6.92
C GLU A 189 20.05 -19.68 -5.64
N GLU A 190 20.40 -18.39 -5.74
CA GLU A 190 20.56 -17.49 -4.60
C GLU A 190 19.22 -16.97 -4.04
N PHE A 191 18.13 -17.10 -4.81
CA PHE A 191 16.81 -16.61 -4.41
C PHE A 191 16.00 -17.72 -3.74
N GLU A 192 15.23 -17.37 -2.71
CA GLU A 192 14.30 -18.29 -2.03
C GLU A 192 13.06 -18.54 -2.88
N PHE A 193 12.66 -17.59 -3.73
CA PHE A 193 11.50 -17.76 -4.60
C PHE A 193 11.68 -17.05 -5.94
N ILE A 194 11.42 -17.79 -7.03
CA ILE A 194 11.60 -17.30 -8.39
C ILE A 194 10.27 -17.32 -9.13
N ILE A 195 9.90 -16.18 -9.70
CA ILE A 195 8.71 -16.04 -10.55
C ILE A 195 9.17 -16.00 -12.00
N TYR A 196 8.90 -17.08 -12.73
CA TYR A 196 9.16 -17.15 -14.16
C TYR A 196 7.96 -16.62 -14.94
N LEU A 197 8.15 -15.49 -15.62
CA LEU A 197 7.15 -14.87 -16.48
C LEU A 197 7.29 -15.38 -17.92
N TYR A 198 6.27 -16.12 -18.35
CA TYR A 198 6.24 -16.70 -19.69
C TYR A 198 5.21 -16.00 -20.59
N ASN A 199 5.55 -15.87 -21.87
CA ASN A 199 4.62 -15.53 -22.94
C ASN A 199 4.03 -16.80 -23.54
N ASP A 200 4.90 -17.62 -24.13
CA ASP A 200 4.53 -18.83 -24.86
C ASP A 200 5.04 -20.12 -24.19
N TYR A 201 5.77 -20.01 -23.07
CA TYR A 201 6.40 -21.13 -22.36
C TYR A 201 7.39 -21.89 -23.24
N ASN A 202 8.15 -21.15 -24.06
CA ASN A 202 9.05 -21.74 -25.05
C ASN A 202 10.47 -21.89 -24.50
N ILE A 203 10.76 -21.25 -23.37
CA ILE A 203 12.08 -21.24 -22.74
C ILE A 203 12.00 -21.96 -21.39
N ASP A 204 13.00 -22.78 -21.09
CA ASP A 204 13.10 -23.47 -19.81
C ASP A 204 13.83 -22.57 -18.79
N PRO A 205 13.19 -22.17 -17.67
CA PRO A 205 13.80 -21.33 -16.65
C PRO A 205 14.89 -22.02 -15.82
N GLY A 206 15.11 -23.33 -16.02
CA GLY A 206 16.15 -24.11 -15.35
C GLY A 206 15.63 -25.02 -14.23
N GLU A 207 16.56 -25.69 -13.53
CA GLU A 207 16.27 -26.75 -12.55
C GLU A 207 16.12 -26.26 -11.10
N ALA A 208 15.86 -24.97 -10.86
CA ALA A 208 15.67 -24.50 -9.49
C ALA A 208 14.33 -25.02 -8.92
N ASN A 209 14.36 -25.52 -7.69
CA ASN A 209 13.21 -26.21 -7.07
C ASN A 209 12.06 -25.26 -6.66
N ASN A 210 12.29 -23.96 -6.72
CA ASN A 210 11.48 -22.88 -6.17
C ASN A 210 10.99 -21.90 -7.25
N ILE A 211 10.75 -22.41 -8.46
CA ILE A 211 10.22 -21.63 -9.59
C ILE A 211 8.71 -21.79 -9.69
N ILE A 212 7.99 -20.66 -9.73
CA ILE A 212 6.58 -20.61 -10.13
C ILE A 212 6.47 -19.92 -11.47
N ALA A 213 5.81 -20.59 -12.41
CA ALA A 213 5.51 -20.01 -13.71
C ALA A 213 4.19 -19.23 -13.68
N ILE A 214 4.25 -17.97 -14.11
CA ILE A 214 3.11 -17.07 -14.23
C ILE A 214 3.08 -16.51 -15.65
N SER A 215 1.90 -16.38 -16.25
CA SER A 215 1.81 -15.76 -17.58
C SER A 215 2.12 -14.27 -17.48
N ASN A 216 2.88 -13.72 -18.42
CA ASN A 216 3.10 -12.28 -18.54
C ASN A 216 1.81 -11.49 -18.85
N GLN A 217 0.74 -12.18 -19.23
CA GLN A 217 -0.60 -11.59 -19.41
C GLN A 217 -1.40 -11.49 -18.10
N SER A 218 -0.88 -12.06 -17.01
CA SER A 218 -1.52 -12.02 -15.68
C SER A 218 -1.53 -10.59 -15.14
N GLU A 219 -2.45 -10.33 -14.21
CA GLU A 219 -2.54 -9.00 -13.62
C GLU A 219 -1.33 -8.72 -12.73
N ASP A 220 -0.95 -7.44 -12.59
CA ASP A 220 0.26 -7.05 -11.86
C ASP A 220 0.29 -7.57 -10.41
N TYR A 221 -0.88 -7.70 -9.76
CA TYR A 221 -1.00 -8.23 -8.40
C TYR A 221 -0.83 -9.75 -8.29
N GLU A 222 -0.98 -10.49 -9.39
CA GLU A 222 -0.70 -11.93 -9.43
C GLU A 222 0.80 -12.17 -9.57
N ILE A 223 1.50 -11.28 -10.29
CA ILE A 223 2.94 -11.33 -10.49
C ILE A 223 3.67 -10.84 -9.23
N GLN A 224 3.25 -9.71 -8.66
CA GLN A 224 3.85 -9.15 -7.46
C GLN A 224 2.76 -8.66 -6.50
N PRO A 225 2.26 -9.54 -5.61
CA PRO A 225 1.18 -9.21 -4.68
C PRO A 225 1.56 -8.09 -3.70
N ASN A 226 2.86 -7.89 -3.44
CA ASN A 226 3.32 -6.83 -2.55
C ASN A 226 2.97 -5.43 -3.04
N ILE A 227 2.72 -5.22 -4.34
CA ILE A 227 2.22 -3.94 -4.87
C ILE A 227 0.89 -3.57 -4.19
N THR A 228 -0.04 -4.52 -4.13
CA THR A 228 -1.34 -4.33 -3.50
C THR A 228 -1.24 -4.34 -1.97
N LEU A 229 -0.45 -5.25 -1.39
CA LEU A 229 -0.32 -5.35 0.06
C LEU A 229 0.31 -4.11 0.68
N GLU A 230 1.37 -3.55 0.07
CA GLU A 230 2.00 -2.32 0.57
C GLU A 230 1.07 -1.12 0.48
N TYR A 231 0.20 -1.06 -0.54
CA TYR A 231 -0.84 -0.03 -0.62
C TYR A 231 -1.75 -0.05 0.61
N TYR A 232 -2.26 -1.22 0.94
CA TYR A 232 -3.16 -1.36 2.08
C TYR A 232 -2.44 -1.22 3.42
N LYS A 233 -1.20 -1.70 3.55
CA LYS A 233 -0.39 -1.52 4.77
C LYS A 233 -0.13 -0.05 5.08
N GLN A 234 0.25 0.74 4.07
CA GLN A 234 0.55 2.16 4.27
C GLN A 234 -0.71 3.01 4.49
N ASN A 235 -1.80 2.66 3.83
CA ASN A 235 -3.09 3.34 4.01
C ASN A 235 -3.92 2.82 5.19
N ARG A 236 -3.43 1.79 5.91
CA ARG A 236 -4.15 1.14 7.01
C ARG A 236 -4.73 2.12 8.05
N PRO A 237 -3.97 3.12 8.56
CA PRO A 237 -4.53 4.04 9.55
C PRO A 237 -5.73 4.82 9.00
N ILE A 238 -5.72 5.21 7.72
CA ILE A 238 -6.83 5.92 7.09
C ILE A 238 -8.03 4.97 6.98
N LEU A 239 -7.80 3.74 6.51
CA LEU A 239 -8.85 2.73 6.33
C LEU A 239 -9.52 2.37 7.66
N GLU A 240 -8.76 2.21 8.74
CA GLU A 240 -9.29 1.95 10.09
C GLU A 240 -10.20 3.09 10.57
N ASN A 241 -9.78 4.36 10.39
CA ASN A 241 -10.61 5.51 10.76
C ASN A 241 -11.89 5.59 9.91
N VAL A 242 -11.80 5.31 8.61
CA VAL A 242 -12.97 5.26 7.72
C VAL A 242 -13.91 4.13 8.15
N TYR A 243 -13.39 2.95 8.47
CA TYR A 243 -14.17 1.81 8.93
C TYR A 243 -14.91 2.14 10.23
N GLN A 244 -14.20 2.65 11.25
CA GLN A 244 -14.80 3.09 12.51
C GLN A 244 -15.90 4.13 12.31
N LEU A 245 -15.68 5.11 11.41
CA LEU A 245 -16.70 6.10 11.08
C LEU A 245 -17.92 5.46 10.43
N ARG A 246 -17.73 4.52 9.50
CA ARG A 246 -18.85 3.82 8.84
C ARG A 246 -19.64 2.99 9.83
N GLU A 247 -18.96 2.24 10.70
CA GLU A 247 -19.61 1.46 11.76
C GLU A 247 -20.41 2.37 12.70
N TYR A 248 -19.83 3.47 13.14
CA TYR A 248 -20.50 4.45 13.99
C TYR A 248 -21.74 5.06 13.34
N LEU A 249 -21.69 5.29 12.03
CA LEU A 249 -22.82 5.80 11.24
C LEU A 249 -23.82 4.69 10.83
N GLY A 250 -23.57 3.43 11.16
CA GLY A 250 -24.41 2.29 10.77
C GLY A 250 -24.41 2.02 9.26
N LEU A 251 -23.30 2.33 8.58
CA LEU A 251 -23.13 2.14 7.13
C LEU A 251 -22.35 0.86 6.85
N GLU A 252 -22.83 0.04 5.93
CA GLU A 252 -22.15 -1.20 5.50
C GLU A 252 -20.74 -0.91 4.97
N SER A 253 -19.76 -1.76 5.26
CA SER A 253 -18.39 -1.56 4.78
C SER A 253 -17.68 -2.90 4.57
N CYS A 254 -17.02 -3.04 3.42
CA CYS A 254 -16.09 -4.13 3.14
C CYS A 254 -14.67 -3.88 3.70
N ILE A 255 -14.42 -2.73 4.34
CA ILE A 255 -13.08 -2.39 4.85
C ILE A 255 -12.69 -3.33 5.99
N GLY A 256 -13.64 -3.78 6.81
CA GLY A 256 -13.40 -4.74 7.88
C GLY A 256 -12.78 -6.04 7.36
N GLU A 257 -13.38 -6.63 6.32
CA GLU A 257 -12.88 -7.86 5.68
C GLU A 257 -11.45 -7.69 5.14
N ALA A 258 -11.15 -6.54 4.54
CA ALA A 258 -9.82 -6.23 4.04
C ALA A 258 -8.78 -6.09 5.18
N LEU A 259 -9.17 -5.47 6.30
CA LEU A 259 -8.30 -5.32 7.47
C LEU A 259 -8.02 -6.69 8.14
N GLU A 260 -9.05 -7.55 8.24
CA GLU A 260 -8.91 -8.92 8.75
C GLU A 260 -7.95 -9.75 7.88
N ALA A 261 -8.10 -9.66 6.55
CA ALA A 261 -7.19 -10.35 5.62
C ALA A 261 -5.73 -9.89 5.78
N LEU A 262 -5.50 -8.58 5.97
CA LEU A 262 -4.15 -8.04 6.23
C LEU A 262 -3.56 -8.53 7.55
N ASP A 263 -4.40 -8.74 8.56
CA ASP A 263 -3.95 -9.25 9.86
C ASP A 263 -3.62 -10.74 9.79
N ALA A 264 -4.39 -11.54 9.05
CA ALA A 264 -4.08 -12.96 8.83
C ALA A 264 -2.68 -13.15 8.21
N ILE A 265 -2.35 -12.35 7.19
CA ILE A 265 -1.03 -12.42 6.51
C ILE A 265 0.12 -12.12 7.48
N LYS A 266 -0.03 -11.16 8.39
CA LYS A 266 1.05 -10.80 9.34
C LYS A 266 1.36 -11.91 10.33
N VAL A 267 0.36 -12.70 10.74
CA VAL A 267 0.53 -13.77 11.72
C VAL A 267 1.36 -14.92 11.13
N GLU A 268 1.19 -15.23 9.85
CA GLU A 268 1.97 -16.28 9.17
C GLU A 268 3.46 -15.94 9.12
N THR A 269 3.83 -14.69 8.84
CA THR A 269 5.24 -14.25 8.78
C THR A 269 5.93 -14.28 10.14
N GLN A 270 5.21 -13.98 11.24
CA GLN A 270 5.78 -14.03 12.60
C GLN A 270 6.15 -15.46 13.03
N ASN A 271 5.39 -16.45 12.58
CA ASN A 271 5.65 -17.84 12.94
C ASN A 271 6.91 -18.39 12.23
N GLN A 272 7.24 -17.92 11.02
CA GLN A 272 8.47 -18.34 10.32
C GLN A 272 9.74 -17.79 10.97
N ILE A 273 9.75 -16.50 11.35
CA ILE A 273 10.90 -15.84 12.00
C ILE A 273 11.23 -16.52 13.34
N ALA A 274 10.21 -16.99 14.08
CA ALA A 274 10.43 -17.71 15.33
C ALA A 274 11.13 -19.06 15.12
N ILE A 275 10.86 -19.77 14.01
CA ILE A 275 11.46 -21.09 13.76
C ILE A 275 12.95 -20.96 13.44
N THR A 276 13.37 -19.98 12.64
CA THR A 276 14.79 -19.76 12.32
C THR A 276 15.60 -19.36 13.56
N GLU A 277 15.06 -18.48 14.40
CA GLU A 277 15.69 -18.11 15.68
C GLU A 277 15.84 -19.33 16.61
N ILE A 278 14.80 -20.15 16.74
CA ILE A 278 14.86 -21.39 17.56
C ILE A 278 15.90 -22.36 17.01
N ILE A 279 16.02 -22.50 15.68
CA ILE A 279 17.01 -23.36 15.04
C ILE A 279 18.43 -22.88 15.33
N ASP A 280 18.68 -21.58 15.24
CA ASP A 280 20.02 -21.03 15.45
C ASP A 280 20.45 -21.08 16.92
N GLU A 281 19.54 -20.80 17.86
CA GLU A 281 19.79 -21.00 19.30
C GLU A 281 20.16 -22.46 19.61
N LEU A 282 19.42 -23.40 19.02
CA LEU A 282 19.66 -24.83 19.22
C LEU A 282 20.97 -25.30 18.57
N LYS A 283 21.36 -24.74 17.41
CA LYS A 283 22.68 -25.00 16.80
C LYS A 283 23.82 -24.56 17.73
N GLU A 284 23.69 -23.39 18.37
CA GLU A 284 24.70 -22.92 19.32
C GLU A 284 24.79 -23.84 20.55
N GLU A 285 23.65 -24.29 21.07
CA GLU A 285 23.58 -25.21 22.21
C GLU A 285 24.17 -26.59 21.89
N ILE A 286 23.87 -27.14 20.71
CA ILE A 286 24.47 -28.39 20.21
C ILE A 286 25.99 -28.23 20.11
N ASN A 287 26.47 -27.14 19.50
CA ASN A 287 27.90 -26.92 19.29
C ASN A 287 28.67 -26.81 20.61
N GLU A 288 28.13 -26.11 21.61
CA GLU A 288 28.76 -26.02 22.93
C GLU A 288 28.67 -27.35 23.70
N THR A 289 27.57 -28.10 23.58
CA THR A 289 27.42 -29.42 24.19
C THR A 289 28.41 -30.42 23.59
N LEU A 290 28.52 -30.48 22.26
CA LEU A 290 29.50 -31.29 21.54
C LEU A 290 30.93 -30.94 21.95
N LYS A 291 31.27 -29.65 21.99
CA LYS A 291 32.60 -29.19 22.39
C LYS A 291 32.95 -29.55 23.83
N ASN A 292 31.97 -29.56 24.73
CA ASN A 292 32.16 -29.94 26.13
C ASN A 292 32.27 -31.45 26.32
N GLU A 293 31.50 -32.25 25.57
CA GLU A 293 31.59 -33.71 25.58
C GLU A 293 32.89 -34.19 24.93
N ILE A 294 33.26 -33.66 23.76
CA ILE A 294 34.50 -34.03 23.06
C ILE A 294 35.75 -33.72 23.91
N LYS A 295 35.76 -32.63 24.67
CA LYS A 295 36.86 -32.28 25.59
C LYS A 295 37.08 -33.29 26.73
N LYS A 296 36.06 -34.07 27.08
CA LYS A 296 36.13 -35.07 28.16
C LYS A 296 36.58 -36.44 27.66
N ILE A 297 36.70 -36.64 26.35
CA ILE A 297 37.06 -37.93 25.75
C ILE A 297 38.57 -38.08 25.74
N GLU A 298 39.08 -39.07 26.45
CA GLU A 298 40.45 -39.58 26.24
C GLU A 298 40.42 -40.55 25.06
N LEU A 299 41.07 -40.17 23.96
CA LEU A 299 41.18 -40.99 22.74
C LEU A 299 42.40 -41.90 22.85
N ASP A 300 42.21 -43.18 22.48
CA ASP A 300 43.30 -44.14 22.41
C ASP A 300 44.21 -43.86 21.18
N GLY A 301 45.47 -44.30 21.23
CA GLY A 301 46.47 -44.00 20.18
C GLY A 301 46.05 -44.42 18.76
N ASP A 302 45.24 -45.47 18.65
CA ASP A 302 44.69 -45.96 17.38
C ASP A 302 43.51 -45.10 16.87
N GLU A 303 42.74 -44.49 17.78
CA GLU A 303 41.62 -43.58 17.45
C GLU A 303 42.14 -42.20 16.99
N ILE A 304 43.29 -41.76 17.52
CA ILE A 304 43.99 -40.56 17.07
C ILE A 304 44.52 -40.74 15.64
N LEU A 305 45.00 -41.94 15.30
CA LEU A 305 45.48 -42.27 13.95
C LEU A 305 44.34 -42.32 12.93
N GLN A 306 43.14 -42.78 13.31
CA GLN A 306 41.93 -42.75 12.46
C GLN A 306 41.53 -41.31 12.09
N LEU A 307 41.52 -40.40 13.08
CA LEU A 307 41.22 -38.98 12.85
C LEU A 307 42.27 -38.29 11.97
N LEU A 308 43.55 -38.63 12.12
CA LEU A 308 44.63 -38.04 11.32
C LEU A 308 44.66 -38.54 9.87
N ASN A 309 44.13 -39.73 9.60
CA ASN A 309 44.05 -40.32 8.26
C ASN A 309 42.75 -39.96 7.51
N ASN A 310 41.88 -39.12 8.07
CA ASN A 310 40.53 -38.84 7.56
C ASN A 310 39.68 -40.12 7.34
N GLU A 311 39.95 -41.19 8.10
CA GLU A 311 39.04 -42.33 8.17
C GLU A 311 37.94 -42.00 9.20
N ASP A 312 36.75 -42.57 8.98
CA ASP A 312 35.49 -42.30 9.69
C ASP A 312 35.65 -41.91 11.17
N LEU A 313 34.78 -41.00 11.64
CA LEU A 313 34.71 -40.56 13.04
C LEU A 313 34.81 -41.75 14.00
N PRO A 314 35.71 -41.72 15.01
CA PRO A 314 35.84 -42.79 15.98
C PRO A 314 34.48 -43.15 16.60
N PRO A 315 34.21 -44.44 16.85
CA PRO A 315 32.89 -44.90 17.29
C PRO A 315 32.42 -44.23 18.60
N LYS A 316 33.35 -43.85 19.48
CA LYS A 316 33.05 -43.09 20.70
C LYS A 316 32.50 -41.68 20.39
N ILE A 317 33.06 -40.99 19.40
CA ILE A 317 32.61 -39.65 18.98
C ILE A 317 31.29 -39.75 18.20
N LYS A 318 31.15 -40.78 17.35
CA LYS A 318 29.93 -41.01 16.57
C LYS A 318 28.70 -41.24 17.46
N ASN A 319 28.84 -42.08 18.50
CA ASN A 319 27.73 -42.34 19.43
C ASN A 319 27.29 -41.08 20.20
N ILE A 320 28.25 -40.24 20.61
CA ILE A 320 27.97 -38.97 21.31
C ILE A 320 27.28 -37.99 20.35
N PHE A 321 27.71 -37.95 19.09
CA PHE A 321 27.09 -37.13 18.05
C PHE A 321 25.65 -37.57 17.78
N ASP A 322 25.41 -38.88 17.63
CA ASP A 322 24.08 -39.45 17.39
C ASP A 322 23.12 -39.20 18.58
N GLU A 323 23.61 -39.29 19.83
CA GLU A 323 22.82 -39.03 21.03
C GLU A 323 22.44 -37.55 21.18
N ILE A 324 23.38 -36.64 20.94
CA ILE A 324 23.13 -35.18 21.00
C ILE A 324 22.16 -34.75 19.90
N LEU A 325 22.31 -35.29 18.68
CA LEU A 325 21.38 -34.99 17.58
C LEU A 325 19.97 -35.54 17.84
N SER A 326 19.85 -36.71 18.47
CA SER A 326 18.54 -37.26 18.84
C SER A 326 17.82 -36.40 19.87
N ASN A 327 18.53 -35.93 20.90
CA ASN A 327 17.95 -35.07 21.93
C ASN A 327 17.55 -33.70 21.36
N ALA A 328 18.39 -33.13 20.50
CA ALA A 328 18.10 -31.89 19.81
C ALA A 328 16.88 -32.00 18.88
N ARG A 329 16.65 -33.17 18.28
CA ARG A 329 15.45 -33.45 17.47
C ARG A 329 14.18 -33.48 18.31
N GLU A 330 14.21 -34.10 19.48
CA GLU A 330 13.08 -34.08 20.42
C GLU A 330 12.78 -32.64 20.86
N GLU A 331 13.81 -31.86 21.19
CA GLU A 331 13.64 -30.47 21.62
C GLU A 331 13.13 -29.54 20.50
N LEU A 332 13.58 -29.72 19.25
CA LEU A 332 13.02 -29.03 18.09
C LEU A 332 11.56 -29.41 17.86
N SER A 333 11.23 -30.69 17.96
CA SER A 333 9.85 -31.18 17.80
C SER A 333 8.94 -30.62 18.89
N ASP A 334 9.42 -30.53 20.13
CA ASP A 334 8.65 -29.99 21.26
C ASP A 334 8.45 -28.46 21.15
N LYS A 335 9.45 -27.73 20.66
CA LYS A 335 9.39 -26.26 20.52
C LYS A 335 8.62 -25.80 19.26
N THR A 336 8.74 -26.53 18.15
CA THR A 336 8.16 -26.11 16.86
C THR A 336 6.89 -26.87 16.49
N GLY A 337 6.62 -28.02 17.12
CA GLY A 337 5.52 -28.91 16.75
C GLY A 337 5.70 -29.62 15.40
N ILE A 338 6.88 -29.49 14.76
CA ILE A 338 7.21 -30.06 13.46
C ILE A 338 8.19 -31.20 13.65
N LEU A 339 7.85 -32.38 13.12
CA LEU A 339 8.68 -33.57 13.22
C LEU A 339 9.69 -33.57 12.07
N PHE A 340 10.90 -33.06 12.32
CA PHE A 340 11.98 -33.08 11.33
C PHE A 340 12.53 -34.51 11.18
N ASP A 341 12.56 -35.06 9.97
CA ASP A 341 13.21 -36.34 9.65
C ASP A 341 14.27 -36.14 8.55
N PRO A 342 15.57 -36.29 8.84
CA PRO A 342 16.65 -35.99 7.90
C PRO A 342 16.90 -37.10 6.86
N PHE A 343 15.99 -38.08 6.74
CA PHE A 343 16.10 -39.20 5.80
C PHE A 343 15.04 -39.19 4.68
N ILE A 344 14.38 -38.05 4.47
CA ILE A 344 13.57 -37.78 3.28
C ILE A 344 14.33 -36.84 2.36
#